data_AF-A0A934DPG5-F1
#
_entry.id   AF-A0A934DPG5-F1
#
_cell.length_a   1.000
_cell.length_b   1.000
_cell.length_c   1.000
_cell.angle_alpha   90.00
_cell.angle_beta   90.00
_cell.angle_gamma   90.00
#
_symmetry.space_group_name_H-M   'P 1'
#
loop_
_entity.id
_entity.type
_entity.pdbx_description
1 polymer ?
#
loop_
_entity_poly.entity_id
_entity_poly.type
_entity_poly.pdbx_seq_one_letter_code
_entity_poly.pdbx_strand_id
1 'polypeptide(L)'
;MDVDEDEKKEEEEREEPGEPEPEQQPLALTGEEAEQASAASQLGATRYVLAGFFAAAITVAYVLGRAIATGWNKLAESQWAIDKAAWLTRMTEDQRDTWATIAGGVIGIAALVYVYRRQDIRQWVNESAAEMAKVTWPSKKEVTNGTIVVVVASLVATFYLALLDRFWGFVTNLVYGA
;
A
#
# COMPACT_ATOMS: atom_id res chain seq x y z
N MET A 1 15.40 20.20 63.65
CA MET A 1 14.17 19.42 63.85
C MET A 1 13.04 20.39 63.59
N ASP A 2 12.85 20.87 62.36
CA ASP A 2 12.55 20.14 61.10
C ASP A 2 11.31 19.28 61.25
N VAL A 3 10.37 19.38 60.28
CA VAL A 3 9.11 18.62 60.12
C VAL A 3 7.92 19.36 60.79
N ASP A 4 6.89 19.94 60.13
CA ASP A 4 6.43 19.88 58.73
C ASP A 4 5.64 21.13 58.35
N GLU A 5 5.88 21.59 57.11
CA GLU A 5 5.14 22.62 56.37
C GLU A 5 3.90 22.05 55.64
N ASP A 6 3.40 20.87 56.05
CA ASP A 6 2.45 20.09 55.23
C ASP A 6 0.97 20.43 55.41
N GLU A 7 0.56 21.19 56.43
CA GLU A 7 -0.86 21.55 56.65
C GLU A 7 -1.38 22.68 55.72
N LYS A 8 -0.54 23.24 54.84
CA LYS A 8 -0.94 24.34 53.94
C LYS A 8 -1.19 23.96 52.48
N LYS A 9 -1.23 22.67 52.16
CA LYS A 9 -1.49 22.18 50.79
C LYS A 9 -2.85 21.53 50.57
N GLU A 10 -3.75 21.56 51.55
CA GLU A 10 -5.08 20.93 51.44
C GLU A 10 -6.21 21.90 51.06
N GLU A 11 -5.92 23.18 50.87
CA GLU A 11 -6.87 24.14 50.31
C GLU A 11 -6.52 24.42 48.84
N GLU A 12 -7.52 24.31 47.95
CA GLU A 12 -7.49 24.61 46.51
C GLU A 12 -7.18 23.47 45.53
N GLU A 13 -7.77 22.30 45.72
CA GLU A 13 -8.21 21.50 44.56
C GLU A 13 -9.75 21.49 44.54
N ARG A 14 -10.30 22.65 44.16
CA ARG A 14 -11.72 22.76 43.81
C ARG A 14 -11.94 21.91 42.56
N GLU A 15 -12.63 20.78 42.72
CA GLU A 15 -13.27 20.09 41.60
C GLU A 15 -14.18 21.09 40.86
N GLU A 16 -13.74 21.54 39.69
CA GLU A 16 -14.63 22.20 38.75
C GLU A 16 -15.66 21.16 38.26
N PRO A 17 -16.97 21.48 38.27
CA PRO A 17 -17.95 20.60 37.68
C PRO A 17 -17.68 20.57 36.17
N GLY A 18 -17.24 19.42 35.67
CA GLY A 18 -17.00 19.18 34.25
C GLY A 18 -18.20 19.65 33.42
N GLU A 19 -17.93 20.60 32.52
CA GLU A 19 -18.90 21.02 31.51
C GLU A 19 -19.42 19.78 30.76
N PRO A 20 -20.74 19.66 30.55
CA PRO A 20 -21.26 18.57 29.75
C PRO A 20 -20.70 18.70 28.33
N GLU A 21 -19.97 17.67 27.88
CA GLU A 21 -19.55 17.53 26.49
C GLU A 21 -20.77 17.78 25.59
N PRO A 22 -20.70 18.69 24.61
CA PRO A 22 -21.81 18.90 23.71
C PRO A 22 -22.03 17.61 22.93
N GLU A 23 -23.18 16.98 23.15
CA GLU A 23 -23.67 15.86 22.36
C GLU A 23 -23.49 16.20 20.88
N GLN A 24 -22.60 15.47 20.21
CA GLN A 24 -22.35 15.62 18.79
C GLN A 24 -23.59 15.16 18.04
N GLN A 25 -24.54 16.07 17.85
CA GLN A 25 -25.61 15.91 16.89
C GLN A 25 -24.94 15.73 15.51
N PRO A 26 -25.33 14.72 14.71
CA PRO A 26 -24.80 14.58 13.36
C PRO A 26 -25.18 15.83 12.58
N LEU A 27 -24.21 16.72 12.40
CA LEU A 27 -24.32 17.90 11.55
C LEU A 27 -24.81 17.43 10.19
N ALA A 28 -26.07 17.70 9.88
CA ALA A 28 -26.60 17.54 8.54
C ALA A 28 -25.83 18.54 7.67
N LEU A 29 -24.76 18.04 7.02
CA LEU A 29 -23.94 18.81 6.10
C LEU A 29 -24.88 19.53 5.15
N THR A 30 -24.86 20.86 5.21
CA THR A 30 -25.62 21.67 4.26
C THR A 30 -25.18 21.30 2.84
N GLY A 31 -26.05 21.47 1.84
CA GLY A 31 -25.76 21.03 0.47
C GLY A 31 -24.40 21.54 -0.05
N GLU A 32 -24.03 22.76 0.34
CA GLU A 32 -22.72 23.37 0.03
C GLU A 32 -21.54 22.70 0.75
N GLU A 33 -21.70 22.31 2.02
CA GLU A 33 -20.65 21.60 2.78
C GLU A 33 -20.45 20.17 2.27
N ALA A 34 -21.53 19.49 1.89
CA ALA A 34 -21.47 18.17 1.27
C ALA A 34 -20.81 18.21 -0.12
N GLU A 35 -21.09 19.26 -0.91
CA GLU A 35 -20.47 19.49 -2.22
C GLU A 35 -18.98 19.84 -2.09
N GLN A 36 -18.60 20.66 -1.11
CA GLN A 36 -17.19 20.96 -0.80
C GLN A 36 -16.44 19.73 -0.30
N ALA A 37 -17.04 18.89 0.56
CA ALA A 37 -16.43 17.65 1.02
C ALA A 37 -16.19 16.68 -0.15
N SER A 38 -17.16 16.58 -1.08
CA SER A 38 -17.01 15.82 -2.32
C SER A 38 -15.88 16.37 -3.20
N ALA A 39 -15.84 17.68 -3.43
CA ALA A 39 -14.78 18.33 -4.21
C ALA A 39 -13.39 18.14 -3.57
N ALA A 40 -13.28 18.27 -2.25
CA ALA A 40 -12.04 18.03 -1.51
C ALA A 40 -11.56 16.56 -1.65
N SER A 41 -12.48 15.60 -1.60
CA SER A 41 -12.17 14.18 -1.80
C SER A 41 -11.66 13.88 -3.22
N GLN A 42 -12.27 14.52 -4.24
CA GLN A 42 -11.85 14.38 -5.65
C GLN A 42 -10.47 15.03 -5.91
N LEU A 43 -10.19 16.17 -5.27
CA LEU A 43 -8.89 16.82 -5.32
C LEU A 43 -7.80 15.94 -4.66
N GLY A 44 -8.13 15.20 -3.61
CA GLY A 44 -7.26 14.18 -3.01
C GLY A 44 -6.95 13.04 -3.99
N ALA A 45 -7.98 12.43 -4.58
CA ALA A 45 -7.84 11.31 -5.52
C ALA A 45 -6.98 11.66 -6.74
N THR A 46 -7.16 12.86 -7.30
CA THR A 46 -6.43 13.33 -8.49
C THR A 46 -4.91 13.34 -8.29
N ARG A 47 -4.43 13.66 -7.07
CA ARG A 47 -3.00 13.68 -6.75
C ARG A 47 -2.39 12.28 -6.80
N TYR A 48 -3.12 11.28 -6.28
CA TYR A 48 -2.67 9.89 -6.30
C TYR A 48 -2.72 9.28 -7.70
N VAL A 49 -3.70 9.67 -8.53
CA VAL A 49 -3.77 9.27 -9.94
C VAL A 49 -2.52 9.75 -10.70
N LEU A 50 -2.13 11.02 -10.53
CA LEU A 50 -0.93 11.56 -11.15
C LEU A 50 0.34 10.84 -10.66
N ALA A 51 0.46 10.59 -9.36
CA ALA A 51 1.56 9.81 -8.78
C ALA A 51 1.63 8.39 -9.37
N GLY A 52 0.49 7.75 -9.61
CA GLY A 52 0.39 6.44 -10.27
C GLY A 52 0.93 6.46 -11.70
N PHE A 53 0.59 7.48 -12.49
CA PHE A 53 1.15 7.65 -13.83
C PHE A 53 2.68 7.83 -13.82
N PHE A 54 3.21 8.63 -12.90
CA PHE A 54 4.66 8.80 -12.76
C PHE A 54 5.36 7.49 -12.35
N ALA A 55 4.80 6.76 -11.37
CA ALA A 55 5.35 5.48 -10.94
C ALA A 55 5.36 4.45 -12.09
N ALA A 56 4.28 4.38 -12.88
CA ALA A 56 4.20 3.53 -14.06
C ALA A 56 5.24 3.92 -15.12
N ALA A 57 5.41 5.21 -15.38
CA ALA A 57 6.38 5.71 -16.34
C ALA A 57 7.84 5.41 -15.93
N ILE A 58 8.17 5.57 -14.65
CA ILE A 58 9.50 5.21 -14.12
C ILE A 58 9.74 3.71 -14.28
N THR A 59 8.74 2.88 -13.97
CA THR A 59 8.83 1.43 -14.13
C THR A 59 9.07 1.05 -15.59
N VAL A 60 8.31 1.63 -16.52
CA VAL A 60 8.48 1.41 -17.96
C VAL A 60 9.85 1.88 -18.44
N ALA A 61 10.31 3.05 -18.00
CA ALA A 61 11.63 3.58 -18.34
C ALA A 61 12.75 2.64 -17.91
N TYR A 62 12.67 2.13 -16.68
CA TYR A 62 13.66 1.21 -16.12
C TYR A 62 13.69 -0.13 -16.86
N VAL A 63 12.52 -0.74 -17.07
CA VAL A 63 12.40 -2.04 -17.75
C VAL A 63 12.87 -1.95 -19.19
N LEU A 64 12.46 -0.91 -19.93
CA LEU A 64 12.90 -0.71 -21.31
C LEU A 64 14.38 -0.39 -21.40
N GLY A 65 14.91 0.46 -20.51
CA GLY A 65 16.35 0.74 -20.46
C GLY A 65 17.17 -0.53 -20.25
N ARG A 66 16.76 -1.39 -19.30
CA ARG A 66 17.42 -2.68 -19.05
C ARG A 66 17.27 -3.68 -20.20
N ALA A 67 16.10 -3.74 -20.83
CA ALA A 67 15.87 -4.61 -21.98
C ALA A 67 16.73 -4.19 -23.18
N ILE A 68 16.84 -2.89 -23.46
CA ILE A 68 17.69 -2.34 -24.52
C ILE A 68 19.16 -2.62 -24.22
N ALA A 69 19.63 -2.37 -23.00
CA ALA A 69 21.01 -2.63 -22.60
C ALA A 69 21.39 -4.11 -22.76
N THR A 70 20.53 -5.00 -22.25
CA THR A 70 20.75 -6.46 -22.32
C THR A 70 20.71 -6.95 -23.77
N GLY A 71 19.77 -6.45 -24.58
CA GLY A 71 19.70 -6.77 -26.00
C GLY A 71 20.93 -6.30 -26.77
N TRP A 72 21.41 -5.10 -26.48
CA TRP A 72 22.59 -4.53 -27.13
C TRP A 72 23.88 -5.27 -26.76
N ASN A 73 24.05 -5.65 -25.50
CA ASN A 73 25.22 -6.41 -25.06
C ASN A 73 25.27 -7.80 -25.70
N LYS A 74 24.14 -8.52 -25.70
CA LYS A 74 24.03 -9.81 -26.41
C LYS A 74 24.32 -9.69 -27.91
N LEU A 75 23.84 -8.62 -28.53
CA LEU A 75 24.08 -8.37 -29.96
C LEU A 75 25.56 -8.09 -30.24
N ALA A 76 26.21 -7.29 -29.40
CA ALA A 76 27.61 -6.92 -29.58
C ALA A 76 28.60 -8.05 -29.26
N GLU A 77 28.22 -9.01 -28.42
CA GLU A 77 28.99 -10.24 -28.16
C GLU A 77 28.86 -11.31 -29.26
N SER A 78 27.85 -11.17 -30.13
CA SER A 78 27.61 -12.14 -31.20
C SER A 78 28.74 -12.08 -32.24
N GLN A 79 29.28 -13.25 -32.61
CA GLN A 79 30.43 -13.38 -33.53
C GLN A 79 30.21 -12.63 -34.87
N TRP A 80 28.98 -12.66 -35.39
CA TRP A 80 28.58 -11.90 -36.59
C TRP A 80 28.72 -10.37 -36.44
N ALA A 81 28.46 -9.82 -35.25
CA ALA A 81 28.52 -8.38 -35.00
C ALA A 81 29.97 -7.90 -34.91
N ILE A 82 30.87 -8.76 -34.43
CA ILE A 82 32.32 -8.51 -34.40
C ILE A 82 32.85 -8.41 -35.84
N ASP A 83 32.37 -9.27 -36.74
CA ASP A 83 32.84 -9.33 -38.14
C ASP A 83 32.28 -8.22 -39.04
N LYS A 84 30.98 -7.90 -38.93
CA LYS A 84 30.32 -6.96 -39.84
C LYS A 84 30.08 -5.57 -39.27
N ALA A 85 30.09 -5.43 -37.95
CA ALA A 85 29.72 -4.19 -37.28
C ALA A 85 30.74 -3.80 -36.21
N ALA A 86 32.01 -3.68 -36.61
CA ALA A 86 33.11 -3.20 -35.78
C ALA A 86 32.86 -1.82 -35.13
N TRP A 87 31.86 -1.06 -35.59
CA TRP A 87 31.44 0.20 -34.97
C TRP A 87 30.57 -0.01 -33.72
N LEU A 88 29.81 -1.10 -33.64
CA LEU A 88 29.02 -1.49 -32.46
C LEU A 88 29.92 -1.97 -31.33
N THR A 89 31.03 -2.65 -31.67
CA THR A 89 31.99 -3.19 -30.70
C THR A 89 32.94 -2.14 -30.13
N ARG A 90 33.15 -1.01 -30.84
CA ARG A 90 33.96 0.13 -30.35
C ARG A 90 33.43 0.79 -29.09
N MET A 91 32.13 0.69 -28.85
CA MET A 91 31.51 1.30 -27.68
C MET A 91 31.71 0.38 -26.47
N THR A 92 32.34 0.85 -25.40
CA THR A 92 32.52 0.09 -24.14
C THR A 92 31.17 -0.31 -23.55
N GLU A 93 31.12 -1.39 -22.76
CA GLU A 93 29.92 -1.85 -22.07
C GLU A 93 29.24 -0.74 -21.26
N ASP A 94 30.03 0.03 -20.50
CA ASP A 94 29.54 1.17 -19.70
C ASP A 94 28.85 2.26 -20.53
N GLN A 95 29.40 2.54 -21.71
CA GLN A 95 28.83 3.52 -22.62
C GLN A 95 27.47 3.03 -23.13
N ARG A 96 27.36 1.76 -23.56
CA ARG A 96 26.11 1.17 -24.05
C ARG A 96 25.02 1.19 -22.99
N ASP A 97 25.35 0.85 -21.74
CA ASP A 97 24.39 0.87 -20.63
C ASP A 97 23.91 2.30 -20.31
N THR A 98 24.81 3.28 -20.38
CA THR A 98 24.47 4.71 -20.22
C THR A 98 23.47 5.17 -21.30
N TRP A 99 23.77 4.89 -22.58
CA TRP A 99 22.89 5.26 -23.70
C TRP A 99 21.54 4.53 -23.64
N ALA A 100 21.53 3.25 -23.25
CA ALA A 100 20.32 2.47 -23.07
C ALA A 100 19.44 3.01 -21.95
N THR A 101 20.04 3.43 -20.83
CA THR A 101 19.32 4.05 -19.71
C THR A 101 18.69 5.39 -20.11
N ILE A 102 19.43 6.25 -20.82
CA ILE A 102 18.91 7.52 -21.33
C ILE A 102 17.77 7.28 -22.31
N ALA A 103 17.95 6.34 -23.27
CA ALA A 103 16.91 5.98 -24.23
C ALA A 103 15.65 5.44 -23.53
N GLY A 104 15.82 4.56 -22.54
CA GLY A 104 14.72 4.07 -21.70
C GLY A 104 13.98 5.20 -20.98
N GLY A 105 14.71 6.15 -20.40
CA GLY A 105 14.16 7.35 -19.77
C GLY A 105 13.31 8.20 -20.73
N VAL A 106 13.84 8.49 -21.93
CA VAL A 106 13.12 9.26 -22.96
C VAL A 106 11.86 8.53 -23.42
N ILE A 107 11.94 7.21 -23.66
CA ILE A 107 10.79 6.41 -24.06
C ILE A 107 9.74 6.37 -22.94
N GLY A 108 10.16 6.26 -21.67
CA GLY A 108 9.25 6.30 -20.52
C GLY A 108 8.52 7.64 -20.39
N ILE A 109 9.21 8.76 -20.57
CA ILE A 109 8.58 10.10 -20.58
C ILE A 109 7.62 10.23 -21.78
N ALA A 110 8.02 9.79 -22.97
CA ALA A 110 7.16 9.82 -24.14
C ALA A 110 5.89 8.97 -23.94
N ALA A 111 6.04 7.77 -23.35
CA ALA A 111 4.92 6.90 -23.01
C ALA A 111 3.99 7.54 -21.98
N LEU A 112 4.54 8.18 -20.94
CA LEU A 112 3.76 8.93 -19.95
C LEU A 112 2.92 10.01 -20.60
N VAL A 113 3.53 10.86 -21.43
CA VAL A 113 2.83 11.93 -22.15
C VAL A 113 1.78 11.34 -23.08
N TYR A 114 2.11 10.28 -23.81
CA TYR A 114 1.19 9.62 -24.73
C TYR A 114 -0.05 9.08 -24.01
N VAL A 115 0.14 8.33 -22.93
CA VAL A 115 -0.94 7.74 -22.13
C VAL A 115 -1.76 8.83 -21.44
N TYR A 116 -1.11 9.85 -20.87
CA TYR A 116 -1.80 10.97 -20.22
C TYR A 116 -2.54 11.89 -21.22
N ARG A 117 -2.21 11.84 -22.51
CA ARG A 117 -2.98 12.57 -23.52
C ARG A 117 -4.23 11.82 -23.98
N ARG A 118 -4.35 10.52 -23.72
CA ARG A 118 -5.55 9.75 -24.03
C ARG A 118 -6.62 10.00 -22.97
N GLN A 119 -7.71 10.63 -23.39
CA GLN A 119 -8.82 11.01 -22.51
C GLN A 119 -9.51 9.77 -21.91
N ASP A 120 -9.71 8.73 -22.72
CA ASP A 120 -10.35 7.47 -22.28
C ASP A 120 -9.63 6.83 -21.10
N ILE A 121 -8.29 6.78 -21.15
CA ILE A 121 -7.47 6.19 -20.08
C ILE A 121 -7.55 7.05 -18.82
N ARG A 122 -7.45 8.37 -18.98
CA ARG A 122 -7.55 9.29 -17.84
C ARG A 122 -8.90 9.21 -17.16
N GLN A 123 -9.97 9.16 -17.94
CA GLN A 123 -11.32 9.00 -17.43
C GLN A 123 -11.45 7.69 -16.66
N TRP A 124 -11.04 6.57 -17.25
CA TRP A 124 -11.11 5.25 -16.61
C TRP A 124 -10.33 5.19 -15.28
N VAL A 125 -9.11 5.76 -15.24
CA VAL A 125 -8.31 5.79 -14.00
C VAL A 125 -8.96 6.68 -12.94
N ASN A 126 -9.51 7.83 -13.33
CA ASN A 126 -10.22 8.73 -12.40
C ASN A 126 -11.49 8.08 -11.85
N GLU A 127 -12.27 7.40 -12.68
CA GLU A 127 -13.46 6.65 -12.25
C GLU A 127 -13.06 5.53 -11.28
N SER A 128 -12.02 4.77 -11.60
CA SER A 128 -11.49 3.72 -10.71
C SER A 128 -11.04 4.30 -9.37
N ALA A 129 -10.36 5.45 -9.37
CA ALA A 129 -9.94 6.13 -8.14
C ALA A 129 -11.14 6.64 -7.32
N ALA A 130 -12.18 7.14 -7.99
CA ALA A 130 -13.41 7.58 -7.35
C ALA A 130 -14.18 6.40 -6.72
N GLU A 131 -14.23 5.24 -7.39
CA GLU A 131 -14.83 4.02 -6.81
C GLU A 131 -14.02 3.50 -5.61
N MET A 132 -12.69 3.54 -5.68
CA MET A 132 -11.83 3.16 -4.55
C MET A 132 -11.95 4.14 -3.38
N ALA A 133 -12.23 5.41 -3.61
CA ALA A 133 -12.45 6.39 -2.55
C ALA A 133 -13.73 6.12 -1.73
N LYS A 134 -14.70 5.39 -2.29
CA LYS A 134 -15.91 4.97 -1.57
C LYS A 134 -15.68 3.78 -0.64
N VAL A 135 -14.56 3.06 -0.81
CA VAL A 135 -14.25 1.89 0.01
C VAL A 135 -13.87 2.34 1.42
N THR A 136 -14.70 1.98 2.39
CA THR A 136 -14.40 2.18 3.81
C THR A 136 -13.38 1.15 4.26
N TRP A 137 -12.13 1.56 4.42
CA TRP A 137 -11.07 0.69 4.95
C TRP A 137 -11.18 0.58 6.47
N PRO A 138 -10.99 -0.64 7.03
CA PRO A 138 -11.11 -0.85 8.45
C PRO A 138 -10.01 -0.11 9.21
N SER A 139 -10.38 0.42 10.37
CA SER A 139 -9.45 1.02 11.32
C SER A 139 -8.49 -0.04 11.89
N LYS A 140 -7.32 0.41 12.39
CA LYS A 140 -6.34 -0.49 13.03
C LYS A 140 -6.97 -1.34 14.15
N LYS A 141 -7.93 -0.78 14.89
CA LYS A 141 -8.65 -1.47 15.96
C LYS A 141 -9.53 -2.60 15.42
N GLU A 142 -10.28 -2.36 14.35
CA GLU A 142 -11.12 -3.38 13.72
C GLU A 142 -10.30 -4.54 13.14
N VAL A 143 -9.18 -4.23 12.46
CA VAL A 143 -8.27 -5.26 11.95
C VAL A 143 -7.69 -6.11 13.09
N THR A 144 -7.30 -5.46 14.19
CA THR A 144 -6.74 -6.16 15.36
C THR A 144 -7.79 -7.03 16.03
N ASN A 145 -8.98 -6.51 16.27
CA ASN A 145 -10.09 -7.26 16.87
C ASN A 145 -10.49 -8.44 15.99
N GLY A 146 -10.63 -8.24 14.68
CA GLY A 146 -10.93 -9.32 13.74
C GLY A 146 -9.85 -10.41 13.76
N THR A 147 -8.57 -10.03 13.79
CA THR A 147 -7.45 -10.98 13.87
C THR A 147 -7.50 -11.78 15.17
N ILE A 148 -7.74 -11.12 16.32
CA ILE A 148 -7.85 -11.79 17.63
C ILE A 148 -8.97 -12.83 17.60
N VAL A 149 -10.14 -12.48 17.05
CA VAL A 149 -11.27 -13.42 16.94
C VAL A 149 -10.89 -14.67 16.14
N VAL A 150 -10.23 -14.49 14.99
CA VAL A 150 -9.79 -15.62 14.15
C VAL A 150 -8.78 -16.51 14.88
N VAL A 151 -7.82 -15.91 15.59
CA VAL A 151 -6.82 -16.64 16.38
C VAL A 151 -7.50 -17.46 17.49
N VAL A 152 -8.43 -16.87 18.23
CA VAL A 152 -9.17 -17.55 19.30
C VAL A 152 -10.04 -18.68 18.73
N ALA A 153 -10.77 -18.42 17.65
CA ALA A 153 -11.59 -19.43 17.00
C ALA A 153 -10.75 -20.63 16.51
N SER A 154 -9.58 -20.36 15.95
CA SER A 154 -8.64 -21.40 15.49
C SER A 154 -8.06 -22.21 16.66
N LEU A 155 -7.74 -21.55 17.78
CA LEU A 155 -7.29 -22.22 19.01
C LEU A 155 -8.35 -23.15 19.59
N VAL A 156 -9.60 -22.67 19.69
CA VAL A 156 -10.73 -23.48 20.17
C VAL A 156 -10.96 -24.69 19.26
N ALA A 157 -10.96 -24.48 17.95
CA ALA A 157 -11.11 -25.57 16.98
C ALA A 157 -9.98 -26.61 17.11
N THR A 158 -8.73 -26.14 17.25
CA THR A 158 -7.56 -27.01 17.43
C THR A 158 -7.68 -27.82 18.72
N PHE A 159 -8.07 -27.19 19.83
CA PHE A 159 -8.25 -27.86 21.11
C PHE A 159 -9.37 -28.90 21.04
N TYR A 160 -10.50 -28.56 20.44
CA TYR A 160 -11.62 -29.48 20.25
C TYR A 160 -11.23 -30.72 19.43
N LEU A 161 -10.54 -30.52 18.29
CA LEU A 161 -10.07 -31.61 17.46
C LEU A 161 -9.05 -32.48 18.20
N ALA A 162 -8.09 -31.88 18.91
CA ALA A 162 -7.11 -32.63 19.71
C ALA A 162 -7.78 -33.52 20.77
N LEU A 163 -8.86 -33.06 21.40
CA LEU A 163 -9.64 -33.86 22.33
C LEU A 163 -10.37 -35.02 21.64
N LEU A 164 -10.97 -34.77 20.47
CA LEU A 164 -11.60 -35.82 19.68
C LEU A 164 -10.59 -36.88 19.24
N ASP A 165 -9.42 -36.49 18.76
CA ASP A 165 -8.36 -37.43 18.37
C ASP A 165 -7.94 -38.31 19.56
N ARG A 166 -7.81 -37.72 20.75
CA ARG A 166 -7.49 -38.46 21.98
C ARG A 166 -8.62 -39.41 22.39
N PHE A 167 -9.87 -38.96 22.29
CA PHE A 167 -11.05 -39.76 22.60
C PHE A 167 -11.17 -40.96 21.67
N TRP A 168 -11.06 -40.76 20.36
CA TRP A 168 -11.13 -41.85 19.38
C TRP A 168 -9.95 -42.82 19.50
N GLY A 169 -8.76 -42.33 19.84
CA GLY A 169 -7.62 -43.18 20.17
C GLY A 169 -7.90 -44.08 21.38
N PHE A 170 -8.51 -43.53 22.44
CA PHE A 170 -8.92 -44.32 23.62
C PHE A 170 -9.97 -45.38 23.26
N VAL A 171 -11.03 -45.01 22.53
CA VAL A 171 -12.10 -45.93 22.12
C VAL A 171 -11.54 -47.06 21.24
N THR A 172 -10.69 -46.73 20.27
CA THR A 172 -10.13 -47.72 19.34
C THR A 172 -9.21 -48.71 20.08
N ASN A 173 -8.39 -48.22 21.01
CA ASN A 173 -7.54 -49.09 21.84
C ASN A 173 -8.36 -50.00 22.77
N LEU A 174 -9.51 -49.54 23.26
CA LEU A 174 -10.39 -50.38 24.09
C LEU A 174 -11.05 -51.50 23.28
N VAL A 175 -11.45 -51.22 22.03
CA VAL A 175 -12.17 -52.19 21.18
C VAL A 175 -11.22 -53.20 20.53
N TYR A 176 -10.06 -52.77 20.04
CA TYR A 176 -9.11 -53.63 19.32
C TYR A 176 -7.89 -54.04 20.15
N GLY A 177 -7.74 -53.51 21.38
CA GLY A 177 -6.66 -53.86 22.30
C GLY A 177 -7.03 -54.91 23.35
N ALA A 178 -8.25 -55.46 23.29
CA ALA A 178 -8.64 -56.71 23.96
C ALA A 178 -8.48 -57.89 22.99
#